data_AF-A0A7K0R729-F1
#
_entry.id   AF-A0A7K0R729-F1
#
_cell.length_a   1.000
_cell.length_b   1.000
_cell.length_c   1.000
_cell.angle_alpha   90.00
_cell.angle_beta   90.00
_cell.angle_gamma   90.00
#
_symmetry.space_group_name_H-M   'P 1'
#
loop_
_entity.id
_entity.type
_entity.pdbx_description
1 polymer ?
#
loop_
_entity_poly.entity_id
_entity_poly.type
_entity_poly.pdbx_seq_one_letter_code
_entity_poly.pdbx_strand_id
1 'polypeptide(L)'
;WATGGLVPDLTIVLDIDASLGLARVGTNLDRLESEPQEYHDKVRTAFVELTLHDPQRYRVVSASGSIDDVAHRIQIAVDEFIAGRSA
;
A
#
# COMPACT_ATOMS: atom_id res chain seq x y z
N TRP A 1 -24.13 -1.63 6.97
CA TRP A 1 -22.87 -1.54 6.22
C TRP A 1 -23.17 -1.09 4.79
N ALA A 2 -22.47 -0.08 4.28
CA ALA A 2 -22.82 0.59 3.02
C ALA A 2 -22.52 -0.23 1.75
N THR A 3 -21.70 -1.29 1.84
CA THR A 3 -21.21 -2.05 0.67
C THR A 3 -21.66 -3.52 0.63
N GLY A 4 -22.51 -3.97 1.57
CA GLY A 4 -23.02 -5.35 1.57
C GLY A 4 -21.96 -6.45 1.68
N GLY A 5 -20.75 -6.16 2.15
CA GLY A 5 -19.65 -7.13 2.26
C GLY A 5 -18.75 -7.20 1.03
N LEU A 6 -18.93 -6.33 0.04
CA LEU A 6 -18.00 -6.21 -1.09
C LEU A 6 -16.61 -5.80 -0.60
N VAL A 7 -15.60 -6.55 -1.06
CA VAL A 7 -14.17 -6.31 -0.83
C VAL A 7 -13.41 -6.39 -2.16
N PRO A 8 -12.27 -5.69 -2.32
CA PRO A 8 -11.46 -5.78 -3.53
C PRO A 8 -10.89 -7.19 -3.73
N ASP A 9 -10.91 -7.72 -4.96
CA ASP A 9 -10.23 -8.97 -5.31
C ASP A 9 -8.71 -8.92 -5.06
N LEU A 10 -8.11 -7.74 -5.20
CA LEU A 10 -6.68 -7.47 -4.98
C LEU A 10 -6.51 -6.08 -4.37
N THR A 11 -5.66 -5.97 -3.35
CA THR A 11 -5.21 -4.69 -2.78
C THR A 11 -3.69 -4.64 -2.80
N ILE A 12 -3.14 -3.59 -3.42
CA ILE A 12 -1.70 -3.33 -3.41
C ILE A 12 -1.38 -2.38 -2.25
N VAL A 13 -0.56 -2.85 -1.32
CA VAL A 13 -0.04 -2.03 -0.21
C VAL A 13 1.33 -1.49 -0.64
N LEU A 14 1.39 -0.18 -0.86
CA LEU A 14 2.63 0.53 -1.19
C LEU A 14 3.39 0.84 0.11
N ASP A 15 4.33 -0.04 0.46
CA ASP A 15 5.13 0.12 1.67
C ASP A 15 6.30 1.07 1.44
N ILE A 16 6.42 2.06 2.32
CA ILE A 16 7.50 3.03 2.33
C ILE A 16 7.79 3.46 3.77
N ASP A 17 9.05 3.77 4.06
CA ASP A 17 9.41 4.40 5.33
C ASP A 17 8.67 5.73 5.51
N ALA A 18 8.09 5.96 6.69
CA ALA A 18 7.27 7.13 6.96
C ALA A 18 8.02 8.44 6.71
N SER A 19 9.30 8.49 7.10
CA SER A 19 10.16 9.66 6.88
C SER A 19 10.33 9.99 5.39
N LEU A 20 10.52 8.97 4.54
CA LEU A 20 10.63 9.14 3.10
C LEU A 20 9.28 9.52 2.47
N GLY A 21 8.18 8.93 2.95
CA GLY A 21 6.83 9.27 2.53
C GLY A 21 6.47 10.72 2.82
N LEU A 22 6.70 11.18 4.05
CA LEU A 22 6.45 12.55 4.48
C LEU A 22 7.27 13.57 3.68
N ALA A 23 8.51 13.25 3.35
CA ALA A 23 9.34 14.11 2.49
C ALA A 23 8.77 14.31 1.07
N ARG A 24 7.87 13.41 0.60
CA ARG A 24 7.24 13.49 -0.73
C ARG A 24 5.91 14.25 -0.75
N VAL A 25 5.23 14.41 0.39
CA VAL A 25 3.91 15.08 0.47
C VAL A 25 4.00 16.57 0.08
N GLY A 26 5.16 17.18 0.30
CA GLY A 26 5.39 18.60 0.00
C GLY A 26 4.82 19.52 1.07
N THR A 27 4.35 20.71 0.68
CA THR A 27 3.98 21.78 1.63
C THR A 27 2.50 21.83 1.99
N ASN A 28 1.65 21.11 1.28
CA ASN A 28 0.20 21.13 1.50
C ASN A 28 -0.20 19.92 2.33
N LEU A 29 0.03 20.01 3.63
CA LEU A 29 -0.35 18.97 4.59
C LEU A 29 -1.81 19.16 4.99
N ASP A 30 -2.60 18.10 4.89
CA ASP A 30 -3.89 18.03 5.55
C ASP A 30 -3.73 17.61 7.01
N ARG A 31 -4.86 17.39 7.70
CA ARG A 31 -4.87 17.01 9.11
C ARG A 31 -4.04 15.75 9.39
N LEU A 32 -4.08 14.77 8.50
CA LEU A 32 -3.39 13.49 8.64
C LEU A 32 -1.91 13.60 8.30
N GLU A 33 -1.51 14.34 7.27
CA GLU A 33 -0.07 14.49 6.97
C GLU A 33 0.66 15.46 7.92
N SER A 34 -0.10 16.21 8.73
CA SER A 34 0.44 17.05 9.81
C SER A 34 0.72 16.27 11.11
N GLU A 35 0.36 14.98 11.18
CA GLU A 35 0.60 14.16 12.36
C GLU A 35 2.10 13.85 12.54
N PRO A 36 2.56 13.53 13.77
CA PRO A 36 3.96 13.19 14.02
C PRO A 36 4.40 11.92 13.28
N GLN A 37 5.70 11.77 13.00
CA GLN A 37 6.23 10.58 12.32
C GLN A 37 5.80 9.25 12.98
N GLU A 38 5.75 9.20 14.31
CA GLU A 38 5.29 8.02 15.06
C GLU A 38 3.85 7.60 14.72
N TYR A 39 2.99 8.56 14.36
CA TYR A 39 1.65 8.26 13.87
C TYR A 39 1.72 7.56 12.51
N HIS A 40 2.53 8.09 11.59
CA HIS A 40 2.74 7.50 10.27
C HIS A 40 3.40 6.11 10.33
N ASP A 41 4.35 5.90 11.24
CA ASP A 41 4.95 4.58 11.46
C ASP A 41 3.89 3.57 11.95
N LYS A 42 3.01 3.96 12.88
CA LYS A 42 1.89 3.12 13.32
C LYS A 42 0.92 2.80 12.19
N VAL A 43 0.59 3.78 11.35
CA VAL A 43 -0.28 3.60 10.18
C VAL A 43 0.37 2.62 9.19
N ARG A 44 1.65 2.79 8.88
CA ARG A 44 2.43 1.86 8.04
C ARG A 44 2.37 0.44 8.59
N THR A 45 2.70 0.26 9.86
CA THR A 45 2.68 -1.07 10.52
C THR A 45 1.30 -1.70 10.43
N ALA A 46 0.23 -0.95 10.72
CA ALA A 46 -1.14 -1.46 10.64
C ALA A 46 -1.51 -1.93 9.22
N PHE A 47 -1.11 -1.21 8.18
CA PHE A 47 -1.34 -1.64 6.80
C PHE A 47 -0.59 -2.92 6.45
N VAL A 48 0.67 -3.06 6.88
CA VAL A 48 1.45 -4.28 6.66
C VAL A 48 0.84 -5.46 7.42
N GLU A 49 0.42 -5.27 8.68
CA GLU A 49 -0.24 -6.30 9.49
C GLU A 49 -1.55 -6.77 8.85
N LEU A 50 -2.36 -5.87 8.27
CA LEU A 50 -3.58 -6.24 7.53
C LEU A 50 -3.30 -7.26 6.41
N THR A 51 -2.13 -7.21 5.78
CA THR A 51 -1.78 -8.15 4.71
C THR A 51 -1.57 -9.57 5.21
N LEU A 52 -1.19 -9.74 6.48
CA LEU A 52 -0.98 -11.05 7.09
C LEU A 52 -2.30 -11.79 7.36
N HIS A 53 -3.41 -11.05 7.47
CA HIS A 53 -4.73 -11.63 7.71
C HIS A 53 -5.37 -12.23 6.45
N ASP A 54 -4.99 -11.77 5.26
CA ASP A 54 -5.54 -12.25 3.99
C ASP A 54 -4.48 -12.17 2.87
N PRO A 55 -3.43 -13.00 2.95
CA PRO A 55 -2.29 -12.91 2.03
C PRO A 55 -2.64 -13.24 0.58
N GLN A 56 -3.82 -13.84 0.33
CA GLN A 56 -4.29 -14.11 -1.02
C GLN A 56 -4.74 -12.82 -1.72
N ARG A 57 -5.34 -11.89 -0.97
CA ARG A 57 -5.97 -10.66 -1.47
C ARG A 57 -5.07 -9.42 -1.38
N TYR A 58 -4.01 -9.47 -0.58
CA TYR A 58 -3.04 -8.38 -0.46
C TYR A 58 -1.71 -8.70 -1.16
N ARG A 59 -1.10 -7.69 -1.78
CA ARG A 59 0.29 -7.72 -2.23
C ARG A 59 1.01 -6.49 -1.72
N VAL A 60 2.14 -6.70 -1.05
CA VAL A 60 3.00 -5.61 -0.57
C VAL A 60 4.03 -5.30 -1.63
N VAL A 61 4.13 -4.03 -2.03
CA VAL A 61 5.11 -3.53 -3.00
C VAL A 61 5.90 -2.41 -2.34
N SER A 62 7.24 -2.50 -2.40
CA SER A 62 8.08 -1.38 -1.98
C SER A 62 7.88 -0.17 -2.89
N ALA A 63 7.49 0.95 -2.29
CA ALA A 63 7.32 2.25 -2.95
C ALA A 63 8.57 3.14 -2.90
N SER A 64 9.72 2.56 -2.50
CA SER A 64 11.04 3.19 -2.59
C SER A 64 11.58 3.14 -4.01
N GLY A 65 12.37 4.14 -4.42
CA GLY A 65 12.91 4.26 -5.78
C GLY A 65 12.12 5.21 -6.68
N SER A 66 12.34 5.09 -7.98
CA SER A 66 11.70 5.94 -9.00
C SER A 66 10.24 5.54 -9.24
N ILE A 67 9.47 6.43 -9.88
CA ILE A 67 8.08 6.13 -10.27
C ILE A 67 8.03 4.90 -11.20
N ASP A 68 8.97 4.81 -12.15
CA ASP A 68 9.03 3.70 -13.11
C ASP A 68 9.33 2.37 -12.42
N ASP A 69 10.25 2.36 -11.44
CA ASP A 69 10.56 1.15 -10.65
C ASP A 69 9.34 0.66 -9.88
N VAL A 70 8.62 1.59 -9.23
CA VAL A 70 7.42 1.25 -8.44
C VAL A 70 6.30 0.78 -9.36
N ALA A 71 6.09 1.46 -10.49
CA ALA A 71 5.10 1.05 -11.49
C ALA A 71 5.38 -0.34 -12.04
N HIS A 72 6.64 -0.67 -12.33
CA HIS A 72 7.04 -1.98 -12.80
C HIS A 72 6.78 -3.08 -11.75
N ARG A 73 7.08 -2.84 -10.47
CA ARG A 73 6.76 -3.79 -9.39
C ARG A 73 5.25 -4.01 -9.22
N ILE A 74 4.46 -2.94 -9.36
CA ILE A 74 2.99 -3.05 -9.33
C ILE A 74 2.50 -3.92 -10.50
N GLN A 75 3.01 -3.69 -11.72
CA GLN A 75 2.63 -4.49 -12.90
C GLN A 75 2.90 -5.97 -12.65
N ILE A 76 4.09 -6.34 -12.18
CA ILE A 76 4.43 -7.73 -11.85
C ILE A 76 3.43 -8.34 -10.85
N ALA A 77 3.14 -7.63 -9.75
CA ALA A 77 2.23 -8.12 -8.72
C ALA A 77 0.79 -8.34 -9.23
N VAL A 78 0.34 -7.50 -10.16
CA VAL A 78 -0.98 -7.62 -10.81
C VAL A 78 -0.99 -8.78 -11.81
N ASP A 79 0.04 -8.91 -12.63
CA ASP A 79 0.14 -9.98 -13.62
C ASP A 79 0.16 -11.36 -12.95
N GLU A 80 0.93 -11.52 -11.87
CA GLU A 80 0.97 -12.74 -11.06
C GLU A 80 -0.41 -13.09 -10.48
N PHE A 81 -1.14 -12.07 -10.00
CA PHE A 81 -2.49 -12.27 -9.46
C PHE A 81 -3.48 -12.72 -10.55
N ILE A 82 -3.44 -12.10 -11.73
CA ILE A 82 -4.32 -12.46 -12.85
C ILE A 82 -4.00 -13.87 -13.38
N ALA A 83 -2.71 -14.19 -13.51
CA ALA A 83 -2.27 -15.52 -13.94
C ALA A 83 -2.74 -16.62 -12.97
N GLY A 84 -2.63 -16.36 -11.66
CA GLY A 84 -3.09 -17.30 -10.62
C GLY A 84 -4.60 -17.53 -10.57
N ARG A 85 -5.42 -16.66 -11.17
CA ARG A 85 -6.88 -16.83 -11.29
C ARG A 85 -7.31 -17.62 -12.55
N SER A 86 -6.40 -17.78 -13.50
CA SER A 86 -6.68 -18.45 -14.78
C SER A 86 -6.38 -19.95 -14.77
N ALA A 87 -5.97 -20.49 -13.62
CA ALA A 87 -5.71 -21.91 -13.34
C ALA A 87 -6.82 -22.49 -12.45
#